data_AF-A0AAJ4I8W9-F1
#
_entry.id   AF-A0AAJ4I8W9-F1
#
_cell.length_a   1.000
_cell.length_b   1.000
_cell.length_c   1.000
_cell.angle_alpha   90.00
_cell.angle_beta   90.00
_cell.angle_gamma   90.00
#
_symmetry.space_group_name_H-M   'P 1'
#
loop_
_entity.id
_entity.type
_entity.pdbx_description
1 polymer ?
#
loop_
_entity_poly.entity_id
_entity_poly.type
_entity_poly.pdbx_seq_one_letter_code
_entity_poly.pdbx_strand_id
1 'polypeptide(L)'
;MNIKTDYPRISNLPKEHLRELWLVSSDEDFDQLINNSNGKEIARVFSVLDEVSLRRFFSVAKPATIEKVFSTIPPRNINKYLFMLSNENIKKIFSALSPDTQGVVLKSV
;
A
#
# COMPACT_ATOMS: atom_id res chain seq x y z
N MET A 1 0.54 -24.57 13.91
CA MET A 1 0.37 -24.82 12.46
C MET A 1 0.69 -23.50 11.77
N ASN A 2 1.92 -23.34 11.27
CA ASN A 2 2.32 -22.13 10.55
C ASN A 2 1.66 -22.21 9.18
N ILE A 3 0.54 -21.50 9.00
CA ILE A 3 -0.03 -21.31 7.69
C ILE A 3 0.94 -20.35 7.00
N LYS A 4 1.92 -20.89 6.28
CA LYS A 4 2.50 -20.17 5.15
C LYS A 4 1.34 -19.97 4.20
N THR A 5 0.64 -18.85 4.33
CA THR A 5 -0.31 -18.38 3.35
C THR A 5 0.52 -18.12 2.09
N ASP A 6 0.59 -19.13 1.22
CA ASP A 6 0.95 -18.95 -0.17
C ASP A 6 -0.15 -18.04 -0.74
N TYR A 7 0.02 -16.72 -0.60
CA TYR A 7 -0.93 -15.78 -1.15
C TYR A 7 -0.92 -16.02 -2.66
N PRO A 8 -2.08 -16.36 -3.28
CA PRO A 8 -2.14 -16.47 -4.73
C PRO A 8 -1.61 -15.18 -5.32
N ARG A 9 -0.74 -15.29 -6.33
CA ARG A 9 -0.14 -14.11 -6.97
C ARG A 9 -1.23 -13.08 -7.26
N ILE A 10 -1.14 -11.92 -6.59
CA ILE A 10 -2.12 -10.82 -6.66
C ILE A 10 -2.44 -10.46 -8.11
N SER A 11 -1.44 -10.60 -8.97
CA SER A 11 -1.54 -10.41 -10.42
C SER A 11 -2.69 -11.18 -11.09
N ASN A 12 -3.13 -12.31 -10.54
CA ASN A 12 -4.17 -13.17 -11.12
C ASN A 12 -5.54 -13.06 -10.42
N LEU A 13 -5.67 -12.25 -9.37
CA LEU A 13 -6.93 -12.16 -8.63
C LEU A 13 -7.92 -11.17 -9.29
N PRO A 14 -9.22 -11.52 -9.37
CA PRO A 14 -10.30 -10.58 -9.69
C PRO A 14 -10.31 -9.38 -8.73
N LYS A 15 -10.83 -8.24 -9.18
CA LYS A 15 -10.84 -6.99 -8.39
C LYS A 15 -11.64 -7.14 -7.10
N GLU A 16 -12.71 -7.92 -7.16
CA GLU A 16 -13.61 -8.25 -6.06
C GLU A 16 -12.83 -8.95 -4.94
N HIS A 17 -12.04 -9.97 -5.29
CA HIS A 17 -11.20 -10.70 -4.34
C HIS A 17 -10.08 -9.82 -3.77
N LEU A 18 -9.55 -8.87 -4.54
CA LEU A 18 -8.55 -7.92 -4.03
C LEU A 18 -9.09 -7.00 -2.94
N ARG A 19 -10.37 -6.60 -3.04
CA ARG A 19 -11.02 -5.82 -1.99
C ARG A 19 -11.28 -6.69 -0.76
N GLU A 20 -11.75 -7.91 -0.97
CA GLU A 20 -11.98 -8.87 0.12
C GLU A 20 -10.71 -9.17 0.91
N LEU A 21 -9.54 -9.29 0.25
CA LEU A 21 -8.26 -9.48 0.92
C LEU A 21 -8.04 -8.46 2.04
N TRP A 22 -8.31 -7.17 1.80
CA TRP A 22 -8.18 -6.15 2.84
C TRP A 22 -9.20 -6.32 3.97
N LEU A 23 -10.44 -6.68 3.65
CA LEU A 23 -11.52 -6.80 4.64
C LEU A 23 -11.32 -7.98 5.59
N VAL A 24 -10.69 -9.07 5.12
CA VAL A 24 -10.55 -10.32 5.88
C VAL A 24 -9.14 -10.55 6.43
N SER A 25 -8.14 -9.81 5.96
CA SER A 25 -6.76 -9.94 6.48
C SER A 25 -6.57 -9.14 7.75
N SER A 26 -5.67 -9.63 8.62
CA SER A 26 -5.12 -8.78 9.68
C SER A 26 -4.22 -7.70 9.08
N ASP A 27 -3.97 -6.64 9.83
CA ASP A 27 -3.06 -5.57 9.40
C ASP A 27 -1.64 -6.12 9.13
N GLU A 28 -1.17 -7.10 9.92
CA GLU A 28 0.13 -7.76 9.72
C GLU A 28 0.17 -8.61 8.44
N ASP A 29 -0.88 -9.40 8.19
CA ASP A 29 -0.98 -10.24 6.99
C ASP A 29 -0.98 -9.38 5.72
N PHE A 30 -1.68 -8.25 5.77
CA PHE A 30 -1.72 -7.31 4.65
C PHE A 30 -0.38 -6.60 4.46
N ASP A 31 0.31 -6.22 5.54
CA ASP A 31 1.69 -5.69 5.46
C ASP A 31 2.64 -6.71 4.81
N GLN A 32 2.56 -8.00 5.20
CA GLN A 32 3.35 -9.06 4.57
C GLN A 32 3.02 -9.22 3.09
N LEU A 33 1.73 -9.19 2.73
CA LEU A 33 1.27 -9.25 1.35
C LEU A 33 1.89 -8.11 0.51
N ILE A 34 1.86 -6.88 1.00
CA ILE A 34 2.42 -5.70 0.32
C ILE A 34 3.95 -5.82 0.20
N ASN A 35 4.64 -6.25 1.26
CA ASN A 35 6.10 -6.41 1.23
C ASN A 35 6.57 -7.47 0.22
N ASN A 36 5.77 -8.52 0.02
CA ASN A 36 6.02 -9.57 -0.96
C ASN A 36 5.57 -9.24 -2.40
N SER A 37 4.92 -8.09 -2.60
CA SER A 37 4.38 -7.67 -3.89
C SER A 37 5.33 -6.76 -4.67
N ASN A 38 5.20 -6.75 -6.00
CA ASN A 38 5.81 -5.74 -6.85
C ASN A 38 4.94 -4.48 -6.96
N GLY A 39 5.51 -3.38 -7.47
CA GLY A 39 4.81 -2.09 -7.58
C GLY A 39 3.51 -2.12 -8.40
N LYS A 40 3.41 -2.97 -9.43
CA LYS A 40 2.16 -3.10 -10.22
C LYS A 40 1.09 -3.82 -9.42
N GLU A 41 1.46 -4.82 -8.63
CA GLU A 41 0.55 -5.55 -7.76
C GLU A 41 0.03 -4.67 -6.62
N ILE A 42 0.93 -3.93 -5.96
CA ILE A 42 0.55 -2.93 -4.94
C ILE A 42 -0.43 -1.91 -5.52
N ALA A 43 -0.11 -1.35 -6.69
CA ALA A 43 -0.99 -0.39 -7.35
C ALA A 43 -2.36 -0.99 -7.71
N ARG A 44 -2.41 -2.28 -8.08
CA ARG A 44 -3.65 -3.00 -8.37
C ARG A 44 -4.50 -3.16 -7.11
N VAL A 45 -3.92 -3.59 -5.99
CA VAL A 45 -4.61 -3.70 -4.70
C VAL A 45 -5.16 -2.34 -4.29
N PHE A 46 -4.32 -1.31 -4.30
CA PHE A 46 -4.74 0.03 -3.84
C PHE A 46 -5.77 0.66 -4.78
N SER A 47 -5.86 0.21 -6.03
CA SER A 47 -6.88 0.71 -6.98
C SER A 47 -8.31 0.29 -6.63
N VAL A 48 -8.50 -0.74 -5.81
CA VAL A 48 -9.81 -1.24 -5.37
C VAL A 48 -10.15 -0.87 -3.93
N LEU A 49 -9.22 -0.24 -3.21
CA LEU A 49 -9.46 0.28 -1.87
C LEU A 49 -10.14 1.65 -1.93
N ASP A 50 -11.13 1.85 -1.06
CA ASP A 50 -11.74 3.15 -0.85
C ASP A 50 -10.86 4.04 0.05
N GLU A 51 -11.25 5.30 0.17
CA GLU A 51 -10.54 6.32 0.94
C GLU A 51 -10.35 5.90 2.40
N VAL A 52 -11.40 5.34 3.02
CA VAL A 52 -11.38 4.89 4.41
C VAL A 52 -10.37 3.76 4.59
N SER A 53 -10.36 2.79 3.67
CA SER A 53 -9.44 1.66 3.68
C SER A 53 -7.99 2.11 3.49
N LEU A 54 -7.72 3.03 2.56
CA LEU A 54 -6.37 3.58 2.36
C LEU A 54 -5.89 4.35 3.59
N ARG A 55 -6.73 5.21 4.17
CA ARG A 55 -6.39 5.97 5.39
C ARG A 55 -6.09 5.06 6.56
N ARG A 56 -6.90 4.00 6.75
CA ARG A 56 -6.67 2.98 7.76
C ARG A 56 -5.36 2.25 7.50
N PHE A 57 -5.11 1.77 6.28
CA PHE A 57 -3.85 1.11 5.95
C PHE A 57 -2.66 1.98 6.34
N PHE A 58 -2.60 3.24 5.89
CA PHE A 58 -1.47 4.11 6.22
C PHE A 58 -1.42 4.53 7.69
N SER A 59 -2.52 4.47 8.46
CA SER A 59 -2.48 4.76 9.89
C SER A 59 -1.84 3.63 10.71
N VAL A 60 -1.98 2.37 10.28
CA VAL A 60 -1.42 1.20 11.00
C VAL A 60 -0.15 0.62 10.38
N ALA A 61 0.08 0.80 9.07
CA ALA A 61 1.21 0.22 8.35
C ALA A 61 2.56 0.60 8.99
N LYS A 62 3.49 -0.37 9.00
CA LYS A 62 4.85 -0.15 9.49
C LYS A 62 5.63 0.80 8.57
N PRO A 63 6.59 1.59 9.07
CA PRO A 63 7.39 2.49 8.24
C PRO A 63 8.05 1.82 7.03
N ALA A 64 8.57 0.60 7.22
CA ALA A 64 9.17 -0.17 6.12
C ALA A 64 8.16 -0.54 5.02
N THR A 65 6.92 -0.88 5.39
CA THR A 65 5.84 -1.17 4.43
C THR A 65 5.47 0.11 3.66
N ILE A 66 5.43 1.26 4.33
CA ILE A 66 5.18 2.55 3.67
C ILE A 66 6.29 2.89 2.67
N GLU A 67 7.56 2.76 3.07
CA GLU A 67 8.72 2.95 2.18
C GLU A 67 8.63 2.02 0.97
N LYS A 68 8.31 0.74 1.20
CA LYS A 68 8.12 -0.24 0.13
C LYS A 68 7.05 0.18 -0.86
N VAL A 69 5.91 0.69 -0.39
CA VAL A 69 4.84 1.17 -1.28
C VAL A 69 5.36 2.28 -2.18
N PHE A 70 5.85 3.37 -1.60
CA PHE A 70 6.19 4.57 -2.38
C PHE A 70 7.48 4.45 -3.21
N SER A 71 8.41 3.57 -2.81
CA SER A 71 9.62 3.28 -3.59
C SER A 71 9.37 2.38 -4.81
N THR A 72 8.22 1.69 -4.88
CA THR A 72 7.98 0.68 -5.93
C THR A 72 6.77 0.96 -6.82
N ILE A 73 5.73 1.64 -6.33
CA ILE A 73 4.55 1.93 -7.17
C ILE A 73 4.90 2.89 -8.32
N PRO A 74 4.21 2.80 -9.46
CA PRO A 74 4.39 3.77 -10.54
C PRO A 74 4.12 5.21 -10.07
N PRO A 75 4.98 6.20 -10.39
CA PRO A 75 4.82 7.59 -9.97
C PRO A 75 3.44 8.19 -10.22
N ARG A 76 2.82 7.86 -11.36
CA ARG A 76 1.46 8.30 -11.73
C ARG A 76 0.36 7.91 -10.74
N ASN A 77 0.58 6.91 -9.89
CA ASN A 77 -0.37 6.45 -8.88
C ASN A 77 -0.24 7.22 -7.56
N ILE A 78 0.91 7.87 -7.30
CA ILE A 78 1.23 8.51 -6.02
C ILE A 78 0.25 9.64 -5.71
N ASN A 79 0.07 10.59 -6.64
CA ASN A 79 -0.82 11.75 -6.42
C ASN A 79 -2.24 11.32 -6.07
N LYS A 80 -2.76 10.32 -6.80
CA LYS A 80 -4.10 9.76 -6.54
C LYS A 80 -4.23 9.25 -5.11
N TYR A 81 -3.25 8.51 -4.62
CA TYR A 81 -3.31 7.97 -3.26
C TYR A 81 -3.18 9.08 -2.22
N LEU A 82 -2.23 10.00 -2.38
CA LEU A 82 -2.06 11.10 -1.43
C LEU A 82 -3.30 12.00 -1.32
N PHE A 83 -4.00 12.25 -2.43
CA PHE A 83 -5.25 13.03 -2.43
C PHE A 83 -6.38 12.38 -1.60
N MET A 84 -6.35 11.06 -1.42
CA MET A 84 -7.31 10.31 -0.63
C MET A 84 -6.95 10.27 0.87
N LEU A 85 -5.78 10.77 1.28
CA LEU A 85 -5.29 10.63 2.65
C LEU A 85 -5.54 11.86 3.52
N SER A 86 -5.53 11.66 4.84
CA SER A 86 -5.55 12.78 5.78
C SER A 86 -4.16 13.42 5.91
N ASN A 87 -4.11 14.65 6.41
CA ASN A 87 -2.84 15.32 6.72
C ASN A 87 -1.97 14.51 7.70
N GLU A 88 -2.59 13.78 8.63
CA GLU A 88 -1.86 12.92 9.57
C GLU A 88 -1.24 11.71 8.87
N ASN A 89 -1.98 11.07 7.96
CA ASN A 89 -1.43 10.00 7.13
C ASN A 89 -0.27 10.52 6.29
N ILE A 90 -0.41 11.68 5.64
CA ILE A 90 0.65 12.29 4.84
C ILE A 90 1.89 12.56 5.68
N LYS A 91 1.74 13.16 6.88
CA LYS A 91 2.86 13.38 7.81
C LYS A 91 3.56 12.06 8.17
N LYS A 92 2.79 11.04 8.57
CA LYS A 92 3.34 9.73 8.90
C LYS A 92 4.09 9.11 7.71
N ILE A 93 3.53 9.24 6.51
CA ILE A 93 4.18 8.76 5.28
C ILE A 93 5.53 9.44 5.13
N PHE A 94 5.58 10.78 5.06
CA PHE A 94 6.83 11.49 4.87
C PHE A 94 7.86 11.21 5.97
N SER A 95 7.43 11.03 7.23
CA SER A 95 8.34 10.63 8.31
C SER A 95 8.88 9.19 8.18
N ALA A 96 8.18 8.32 7.46
CA ALA A 96 8.61 6.94 7.20
C ALA A 96 9.50 6.80 5.95
N LEU A 97 9.45 7.78 5.03
CA LEU A 97 10.15 7.69 3.76
C LEU A 97 11.63 8.08 3.85
N SER A 98 12.48 7.37 3.10
CA SER A 98 13.86 7.81 2.86
C SER A 98 13.91 9.09 2.01
N PRO A 99 14.99 9.90 2.07
CA PRO A 99 15.10 11.12 1.27
C PRO A 99 14.92 10.90 -0.24
N ASP A 100 15.43 9.77 -0.76
CA ASP A 100 15.27 9.42 -2.17
C ASP A 100 13.81 9.15 -2.53
N THR A 101 13.11 8.37 -1.70
CA THR A 101 11.69 8.07 -1.90
C THR A 101 10.82 9.31 -1.70
N GLN A 102 11.14 10.21 -0.76
CA GLN A 102 10.50 11.53 -0.65
C GLN A 102 10.67 12.33 -1.95
N GLY A 103 11.86 12.32 -2.54
CA GLY A 103 12.13 12.99 -3.82
C GLY A 103 11.27 12.45 -4.96
N VAL A 104 11.03 11.14 -5.02
CA VAL A 104 10.09 10.54 -5.99
C VAL A 104 8.66 11.00 -5.72
N VAL A 105 8.22 10.97 -4.47
CA VAL A 105 6.86 11.37 -4.09
C VAL A 105 6.59 12.84 -4.43
N LEU A 106 7.52 13.75 -4.07
CA LEU A 106 7.39 15.18 -4.32
C LEU A 106 7.39 15.54 -5.81
N LYS A 107 8.07 14.77 -6.66
CA LYS A 107 8.04 14.95 -8.12
C LYS A 107 6.76 14.41 -8.78
N SER A 108 5.99 13.62 -8.03
CA SER A 108 4.81 12.91 -8.54
C SER A 108 3.49 13.59 -8.18
N VAL A 109 3.54 14.66 -7.37
CA VAL A 109 2.36 15.44 -6.93
C VAL A 109 2.18 16.71 -7.73
#